data_AF-A0A9N7YWQ2-F1
#
_entry.id   AF-A0A9N7YWQ2-F1
#
_cell.length_a   1.000
_cell.length_b   1.000
_cell.length_c   1.000
_cell.angle_alpha   90.00
_cell.angle_beta   90.00
_cell.angle_gamma   90.00
#
_symmetry.space_group_name_H-M   'P 1'
#
loop_
_entity.id
_entity.type
_entity.pdbx_description
1 polymer ?
#
loop_
_entity_poly.entity_id
_entity_poly.type
_entity_poly.pdbx_seq_one_letter_code
_entity_poly.pdbx_strand_id
1 'polypeptide(L)'
;MDEALETLGEQLYTRIYSKHKEAAGKLTGMLLELPGPVLRQMLQDEAMLTAAVEKALRALQLEQEPSSRVSFKEEDNVSASSDSLGEQLFELVDVYNTGYSQKITGMLLEQHKEAVSNLLSDPKLLEEQVHVALETLKEQNEETDFSDVSDADDTEKLGERLFSLVEEMDSLHANDITGMLLEMEPAVLRQLLSDHTMLEAAVGKAQSVLDTGQ
;
A
#
# COMPACT_ATOMS: atom_id res chain seq x y z
N MET A 1 -18.78 -39.90 -24.91
CA MET A 1 -18.27 -41.17 -24.34
C MET A 1 -18.18 -41.00 -22.83
N ASP A 2 -19.33 -40.97 -22.17
CA ASP A 2 -19.49 -40.32 -20.85
C ASP A 2 -19.97 -41.28 -19.75
N GLU A 3 -20.48 -42.46 -20.12
CA GLU A 3 -20.78 -43.60 -19.21
C GLU A 3 -19.61 -43.90 -18.25
N ALA A 4 -18.38 -43.67 -18.70
CA ALA A 4 -17.18 -43.84 -17.91
C ALA A 4 -17.07 -42.86 -16.74
N LEU A 5 -17.66 -41.66 -16.81
CA LEU A 5 -17.65 -40.68 -15.73
C LEU A 5 -18.83 -40.92 -14.76
N GLU A 6 -20.02 -41.22 -15.29
CA GLU A 6 -21.19 -41.58 -14.48
C GLU A 6 -20.90 -42.81 -13.59
N THR A 7 -20.35 -43.88 -14.17
CA THR A 7 -19.98 -45.10 -13.45
C THR A 7 -18.88 -44.87 -12.39
N LEU A 8 -18.01 -43.87 -12.58
CA LEU A 8 -17.02 -43.48 -11.56
C LEU A 8 -17.70 -42.68 -10.45
N GLY A 9 -18.63 -41.79 -10.78
CA GLY A 9 -19.41 -41.01 -9.83
C GLY A 9 -20.23 -41.87 -8.89
N GLU A 10 -20.93 -42.88 -9.38
CA GLU A 10 -21.71 -43.80 -8.54
C GLU A 10 -20.85 -44.60 -7.56
N GLN A 11 -19.69 -45.09 -8.03
CA GLN A 11 -18.73 -45.81 -7.18
C GLN A 11 -18.12 -44.88 -6.12
N LEU A 12 -17.76 -43.66 -6.52
CA LEU A 12 -17.21 -42.63 -5.64
C LEU A 12 -18.23 -42.22 -4.58
N TYR A 13 -19.48 -41.94 -4.97
CA TYR A 13 -20.58 -41.64 -4.08
C TYR A 13 -20.78 -42.76 -3.06
N THR A 14 -20.80 -44.02 -3.49
CA THR A 14 -21.00 -45.17 -2.58
C THR A 14 -19.90 -45.26 -1.51
N ARG A 15 -18.64 -45.01 -1.88
CA ARG A 15 -17.51 -44.97 -0.94
C ARG A 15 -17.58 -43.78 0.01
N ILE A 16 -17.90 -42.58 -0.51
CA ILE A 16 -17.99 -41.37 0.30
C ILE A 16 -19.21 -41.44 1.24
N TYR A 17 -20.37 -41.84 0.75
CA TYR A 17 -21.60 -42.00 1.54
C TYR A 17 -21.43 -42.98 2.71
N SER A 18 -20.59 -44.00 2.54
CA SER A 18 -20.27 -44.93 3.64
C SER A 18 -19.54 -44.25 4.82
N LYS A 19 -18.78 -43.16 4.59
CA LYS A 19 -18.04 -42.41 5.62
C LYS A 19 -18.68 -41.04 5.98
N HIS A 20 -19.30 -40.35 5.03
CA HIS A 20 -19.80 -38.96 5.12
C HIS A 20 -21.19 -38.79 4.50
N LYS A 21 -22.19 -39.51 5.02
CA LYS A 21 -23.57 -39.59 4.48
C LYS A 21 -24.20 -38.25 4.10
N GLU A 22 -24.08 -37.25 4.97
CA GLU A 22 -24.75 -35.94 4.80
C GLU A 22 -24.10 -35.06 3.73
N ALA A 23 -22.77 -35.14 3.59
CA ALA A 23 -22.01 -34.34 2.62
C ALA A 23 -21.75 -35.06 1.29
N ALA A 24 -21.98 -36.38 1.22
CA ALA A 24 -21.57 -37.24 0.10
C ALA A 24 -22.02 -36.75 -1.28
N GLY A 25 -23.23 -36.20 -1.42
CA GLY A 25 -23.71 -35.66 -2.70
C GLY A 25 -22.86 -34.49 -3.19
N LYS A 26 -22.59 -33.52 -2.32
CA LYS A 26 -21.74 -32.36 -2.64
C LYS A 26 -20.29 -32.78 -2.88
N LEU A 27 -19.74 -33.60 -1.99
CA LEU A 27 -18.36 -34.10 -2.09
C LEU A 27 -18.11 -34.89 -3.37
N THR A 28 -19.05 -35.76 -3.76
CA THR A 28 -18.95 -36.50 -5.02
C THR A 28 -19.05 -35.55 -6.21
N GLY A 29 -19.94 -34.55 -6.16
CA GLY A 29 -20.04 -33.50 -7.18
C GLY A 29 -18.72 -32.77 -7.40
N MET A 30 -18.14 -32.22 -6.33
CA MET A 30 -16.85 -31.49 -6.41
C MET A 30 -15.70 -32.38 -6.89
N LEU A 31 -15.68 -33.66 -6.51
CA LEU A 31 -14.66 -34.59 -6.98
C LEU A 31 -14.90 -35.04 -8.43
N LEU A 32 -16.13 -35.06 -8.91
CA LEU A 32 -16.47 -35.36 -10.31
C LEU A 32 -16.02 -34.29 -11.30
N GLU A 33 -15.68 -33.09 -10.81
CA GLU A 33 -15.00 -32.05 -11.61
C GLU A 33 -13.54 -32.43 -11.94
N LEU A 34 -12.95 -33.41 -11.23
CA LEU A 34 -11.62 -33.94 -11.51
C LEU A 34 -11.65 -34.85 -12.75
N PRO A 35 -10.58 -34.86 -13.57
CA PRO A 35 -10.55 -35.67 -14.78
C PRO A 35 -10.63 -37.18 -14.47
N GLY A 36 -11.41 -37.91 -15.27
CA GLY A 36 -11.65 -39.35 -15.15
C GLY A 36 -10.46 -40.27 -14.78
N PRO A 37 -9.22 -40.10 -15.29
CA PRO A 37 -8.08 -40.88 -14.82
C PRO A 37 -7.72 -40.65 -13.34
N VAL A 38 -7.86 -39.42 -12.81
CA VAL A 38 -7.62 -39.10 -11.40
C VAL A 38 -8.70 -39.74 -10.52
N LEU A 39 -9.96 -39.68 -10.94
CA LEU A 39 -11.07 -40.37 -10.28
C LEU A 39 -10.85 -41.90 -10.21
N ARG A 40 -10.38 -42.51 -11.29
CA ARG A 40 -9.99 -43.92 -11.32
C ARG A 40 -8.86 -44.23 -10.35
N GLN A 41 -7.86 -43.35 -10.26
CA GLN A 41 -6.75 -43.51 -9.33
C GLN A 41 -7.23 -43.43 -7.88
N MET A 42 -8.10 -42.48 -7.55
CA MET A 42 -8.72 -42.35 -6.22
C MET A 42 -9.59 -43.55 -5.85
N LEU A 43 -10.33 -44.15 -6.78
CA LEU A 43 -11.10 -45.37 -6.48
C LEU A 43 -10.22 -46.61 -6.21
N GLN A 44 -8.98 -46.60 -6.69
CA GLN A 44 -7.98 -47.64 -6.43
C GLN A 44 -7.15 -47.36 -5.16
N ASP A 45 -6.94 -46.08 -4.81
CA ASP A 45 -6.15 -45.65 -3.66
C ASP A 45 -7.02 -44.95 -2.59
N GLU A 46 -7.34 -45.68 -1.51
CA GLU A 46 -8.21 -45.16 -0.44
C GLU A 46 -7.59 -43.98 0.32
N ALA A 47 -6.26 -43.85 0.38
CA ALA A 47 -5.61 -42.72 1.02
C ALA A 47 -5.77 -41.45 0.17
N MET A 48 -5.59 -41.55 -1.15
CA MET A 48 -5.84 -40.48 -2.11
C MET A 48 -7.32 -40.07 -2.12
N LEU A 49 -8.24 -41.04 -2.07
CA LEU A 49 -9.68 -40.76 -1.93
C LEU A 49 -9.97 -40.02 -0.62
N THR A 50 -9.47 -40.51 0.51
CA THR A 50 -9.71 -39.89 1.82
C THR A 50 -9.16 -38.47 1.86
N ALA A 51 -7.92 -38.25 1.39
CA ALA A 51 -7.32 -36.92 1.31
C ALA A 51 -8.09 -35.96 0.39
N ALA A 52 -8.61 -36.44 -0.74
CA ALA A 52 -9.44 -35.64 -1.64
C ALA A 52 -10.81 -35.30 -1.02
N VAL A 53 -11.42 -36.26 -0.32
CA VAL A 53 -12.67 -36.05 0.44
C VAL A 53 -12.48 -35.07 1.58
N GLU A 54 -11.37 -35.14 2.32
CA GLU A 54 -11.04 -34.16 3.36
C GLU A 54 -10.80 -32.76 2.79
N LYS A 55 -10.13 -32.65 1.63
CA LYS A 55 -9.97 -31.38 0.92
C LYS A 55 -11.32 -30.79 0.49
N ALA A 56 -12.20 -31.60 -0.10
CA ALA A 56 -13.54 -31.18 -0.49
C ALA A 56 -14.42 -30.84 0.74
N LEU A 57 -14.29 -31.57 1.86
CA LEU A 57 -14.95 -31.25 3.13
C LEU A 57 -14.47 -29.92 3.71
N ARG A 58 -13.18 -29.61 3.62
CA ARG A 58 -12.63 -28.30 4.04
C ARG A 58 -13.16 -27.18 3.16
N ALA A 59 -13.19 -27.37 1.84
CA ALA A 59 -13.78 -26.41 0.91
C ALA A 59 -15.27 -26.15 1.20
N LEU A 60 -16.08 -27.20 1.40
CA LEU A 60 -17.49 -27.06 1.77
C LEU A 60 -17.70 -26.33 3.10
N GLN A 61 -16.84 -26.53 4.11
CA GLN A 61 -16.92 -25.76 5.36
C GLN A 61 -16.60 -24.28 5.13
N LEU A 62 -15.66 -23.98 4.24
CA LEU A 62 -15.26 -22.63 3.87
C LEU A 62 -16.36 -21.89 3.08
N GLU A 63 -17.14 -22.62 2.27
CA GLU A 63 -18.31 -22.11 1.54
C GLU A 63 -19.61 -22.06 2.37
N GLN A 64 -19.74 -22.85 3.44
CA GLN A 64 -20.94 -22.92 4.27
C GLN A 64 -20.91 -22.01 5.52
N GLU A 65 -19.94 -21.11 5.65
CA GLU A 65 -19.98 -20.00 6.61
C GLU A 65 -20.71 -18.77 6.03
N PRO A 66 -21.98 -18.52 6.39
CA PRO A 66 -22.56 -17.19 6.23
C PRO A 66 -21.93 -16.24 7.26
N SER A 67 -20.76 -15.68 6.92
CA SER A 67 -20.13 -14.54 7.62
C SER A 67 -19.63 -14.82 9.06
N SER A 68 -18.71 -15.77 9.27
CA SER A 68 -18.04 -15.95 10.58
C SER A 68 -16.57 -16.44 10.62
N ARG A 69 -15.80 -16.26 9.52
CA ARG A 69 -14.33 -16.03 9.54
C ARG A 69 -13.47 -17.02 10.40
N VAL A 70 -13.37 -18.27 9.93
CA VAL A 70 -12.13 -19.08 9.79
C VAL A 70 -10.97 -18.83 10.77
N SER A 71 -10.56 -19.90 11.48
CA SER A 71 -9.30 -19.94 12.25
C SER A 71 -8.56 -21.29 12.08
N PHE A 72 -7.46 -21.25 11.30
CA PHE A 72 -6.20 -22.05 11.34
C PHE A 72 -6.27 -23.57 11.66
N LYS A 73 -5.67 -24.45 10.85
CA LYS A 73 -4.22 -24.78 10.78
C LYS A 73 -4.00 -25.84 9.65
N GLU A 74 -2.84 -26.21 9.09
CA GLU A 74 -1.39 -25.83 9.01
C GLU A 74 -0.80 -26.79 7.92
N GLU A 75 0.35 -26.65 7.25
CA GLU A 75 1.44 -25.65 7.17
C GLU A 75 2.21 -25.89 5.83
N ASP A 76 2.69 -24.86 5.10
CA ASP A 76 3.97 -24.89 4.34
C ASP A 76 4.41 -23.47 3.90
N ASN A 77 5.69 -23.31 3.55
CA ASN A 77 6.42 -22.05 3.52
C ASN A 77 6.47 -21.38 2.12
N VAL A 78 5.93 -20.14 1.99
CA VAL A 78 6.50 -18.97 1.25
C VAL A 78 5.43 -17.88 0.98
N SER A 79 5.67 -16.67 1.49
CA SER A 79 5.25 -15.35 0.99
C SER A 79 3.82 -15.11 0.45
N ALA A 80 2.77 -15.23 1.27
CA ALA A 80 1.41 -14.77 0.93
C ALA A 80 0.55 -14.40 2.16
N SER A 81 0.96 -13.39 2.93
CA SER A 81 0.16 -12.92 4.09
C SER A 81 0.19 -11.41 4.35
N SER A 82 0.92 -10.64 3.54
CA SER A 82 0.85 -9.16 3.57
C SER A 82 -0.23 -8.62 2.65
N ASP A 83 -0.55 -9.32 1.56
CA ASP A 83 -1.43 -8.83 0.49
C ASP A 83 -2.86 -8.55 0.97
N SER A 84 -3.52 -9.50 1.63
CA SER A 84 -4.92 -9.33 2.05
C SER A 84 -5.12 -8.40 3.24
N LEU A 85 -4.10 -8.25 4.10
CA LEU A 85 -4.09 -7.26 5.19
C LEU A 85 -3.81 -5.86 4.64
N GLY A 86 -2.93 -5.76 3.65
CA GLY A 86 -2.61 -4.52 2.95
C GLY A 86 -3.74 -4.02 2.06
N GLU A 87 -4.46 -4.89 1.38
CA GLU A 87 -5.61 -4.53 0.54
C GLU A 87 -6.75 -3.94 1.39
N GLN A 88 -7.15 -4.60 2.47
CA GLN A 88 -8.16 -4.08 3.43
C GLN A 88 -7.74 -2.76 4.08
N LEU A 89 -6.46 -2.63 4.45
CA LEU A 89 -5.95 -1.40 5.04
C LEU A 89 -5.90 -0.27 3.99
N PHE A 90 -5.49 -0.58 2.76
CA PHE A 90 -5.48 0.36 1.64
C PHE A 90 -6.87 0.93 1.36
N GLU A 91 -7.89 0.08 1.21
CA GLU A 91 -9.26 0.54 0.96
C GLU A 91 -9.76 1.49 2.05
N LEU A 92 -9.47 1.20 3.33
CA LEU A 92 -9.88 2.07 4.43
C LEU A 92 -9.08 3.38 4.48
N VAL A 93 -7.77 3.35 4.22
CA VAL A 93 -6.93 4.57 4.15
C VAL A 93 -7.34 5.44 2.95
N ASP A 94 -7.74 4.85 1.83
CA ASP A 94 -8.12 5.57 0.61
C ASP A 94 -9.42 6.37 0.77
N VAL A 95 -10.35 5.90 1.62
CA VAL A 95 -11.56 6.67 2.01
C VAL A 95 -11.21 8.06 2.55
N TYR A 96 -10.09 8.21 3.26
CA TYR A 96 -9.63 9.51 3.79
C TYR A 96 -9.06 10.45 2.70
N ASN A 97 -8.98 10.02 1.43
CA ASN A 97 -8.59 10.84 0.28
C ASN A 97 -7.25 11.58 0.47
N THR A 98 -6.31 10.93 1.15
CA THR A 98 -5.01 11.54 1.52
C THR A 98 -4.07 11.73 0.33
N GLY A 99 -4.30 11.02 -0.79
CA GLY A 99 -3.39 10.98 -1.95
C GLY A 99 -2.13 10.13 -1.74
N TYR A 100 -1.85 9.72 -0.50
CA TYR A 100 -0.69 8.91 -0.11
C TYR A 100 -1.10 7.50 0.36
N SER A 101 -2.31 7.05 0.03
CA SER A 101 -2.94 5.82 0.53
C SER A 101 -2.01 4.60 0.45
N GLN A 102 -1.23 4.46 -0.63
CA GLN A 102 -0.24 3.38 -0.79
C GLN A 102 0.96 3.49 0.17
N LYS A 103 1.55 4.69 0.32
CA LYS A 103 2.68 4.91 1.24
C LYS A 103 2.25 4.75 2.70
N ILE A 104 1.13 5.36 3.08
CA ILE A 104 0.56 5.26 4.43
C ILE A 104 0.25 3.80 4.75
N THR A 105 -0.41 3.07 3.85
CA THR A 105 -0.64 1.63 4.04
C THR A 105 0.66 0.86 4.23
N GLY A 106 1.70 1.13 3.44
CA GLY A 106 3.02 0.53 3.62
C GLY A 106 3.62 0.78 5.00
N MET A 107 3.62 2.04 5.46
CA MET A 107 4.13 2.42 6.79
C MET A 107 3.33 1.78 7.94
N LEU A 108 2.01 1.66 7.79
CA LEU A 108 1.16 1.01 8.79
C LEU A 108 1.34 -0.51 8.79
N LEU A 109 1.55 -1.16 7.64
CA LEU A 109 1.88 -2.59 7.53
C LEU A 109 3.28 -2.94 8.06
N GLU A 110 4.20 -1.96 8.09
CA GLU A 110 5.52 -2.13 8.71
C GLU A 110 5.45 -2.19 10.25
N GLN A 111 4.32 -1.75 10.84
CA GLN A 111 4.03 -1.96 12.25
C GLN A 111 3.58 -3.40 12.55
N HIS A 112 3.62 -3.78 13.83
CA HIS A 112 3.24 -5.13 14.26
C HIS A 112 1.81 -5.51 13.79
N LYS A 113 1.64 -6.76 13.34
CA LYS A 113 0.36 -7.31 12.86
C LYS A 113 -0.83 -7.10 13.81
N GLU A 114 -0.60 -7.10 15.11
CA GLU A 114 -1.61 -6.81 16.14
C GLU A 114 -2.05 -5.34 16.12
N ALA A 115 -1.13 -4.40 15.88
CA ALA A 115 -1.47 -2.99 15.70
C ALA A 115 -2.35 -2.80 14.47
N VAL A 116 -1.97 -3.38 13.31
CA VAL A 116 -2.79 -3.31 12.09
C VAL A 116 -4.19 -3.91 12.31
N SER A 117 -4.29 -5.05 13.01
CA SER A 117 -5.60 -5.66 13.31
C SER A 117 -6.46 -4.81 14.25
N ASN A 118 -5.85 -4.04 15.16
CA ASN A 118 -6.57 -3.06 16.00
C ASN A 118 -7.04 -1.85 15.19
N LEU A 119 -6.22 -1.37 14.24
CA LEU A 119 -6.60 -0.27 13.32
C LEU A 119 -7.76 -0.66 12.40
N LEU A 120 -7.80 -1.90 11.92
CA LEU A 120 -8.97 -2.44 11.19
C LEU A 120 -10.21 -2.61 12.06
N SER A 121 -10.08 -2.58 13.40
CA SER A 121 -11.18 -2.77 14.35
C SER A 121 -11.71 -1.47 14.94
N ASP A 122 -10.88 -0.41 15.01
CA ASP A 122 -11.26 0.91 15.53
C ASP A 122 -10.95 2.02 14.49
N PRO A 123 -11.99 2.64 13.89
CA PRO A 123 -11.80 3.63 12.84
C PRO A 123 -11.23 4.97 13.32
N LYS A 124 -11.22 5.25 14.64
CA LYS A 124 -10.60 6.47 15.19
C LYS A 124 -9.11 6.29 15.35
N LEU A 125 -8.67 5.13 15.82
CA LEU A 125 -7.24 4.78 15.83
C LEU A 125 -6.67 4.75 14.42
N LEU A 126 -7.45 4.26 13.44
CA LEU A 126 -7.06 4.32 12.02
C LEU A 126 -6.91 5.77 11.54
N GLU A 127 -7.90 6.63 11.76
CA GLU A 127 -7.85 8.06 11.39
C GLU A 127 -6.62 8.77 11.98
N GLU A 128 -6.34 8.56 13.26
CA GLU A 128 -5.18 9.15 13.94
C GLU A 128 -3.84 8.62 13.37
N GLN A 129 -3.72 7.31 13.15
CA GLN A 129 -2.52 6.73 12.55
C GLN A 129 -2.32 7.13 11.07
N VAL A 130 -3.40 7.31 10.31
CA VAL A 130 -3.35 7.87 8.95
C VAL A 130 -2.87 9.31 8.98
N HIS A 131 -3.31 10.11 9.95
CA HIS A 131 -2.86 11.49 10.11
C HIS A 131 -1.37 11.57 10.50
N VAL A 132 -0.92 10.76 11.46
CA VAL A 132 0.50 10.69 11.87
C VAL A 132 1.39 10.24 10.70
N ALA A 133 0.97 9.23 9.93
CA ALA A 133 1.71 8.79 8.75
C ALA A 133 1.71 9.85 7.65
N LEU A 134 0.62 10.60 7.47
CA LEU A 134 0.54 11.71 6.52
C LEU A 134 1.43 12.91 6.93
N GLU A 135 1.49 13.23 8.22
CA GLU A 135 2.38 14.26 8.78
C GLU A 135 3.85 13.85 8.57
N THR A 136 4.20 12.62 8.96
CA THR A 136 5.54 12.04 8.70
C THR A 136 5.92 12.04 7.22
N LEU A 137 4.96 11.84 6.30
CA LEU A 137 5.21 11.89 4.86
C LEU A 137 5.36 13.31 4.30
N LYS A 138 4.77 14.32 4.96
CA LYS A 138 5.03 15.73 4.65
C LYS A 138 6.39 16.15 5.20
N GLU A 139 6.70 15.80 6.44
CA GLU A 139 8.02 16.01 7.03
C GLU A 139 9.11 15.33 6.19
N GLN A 140 8.95 14.07 5.74
CA GLN A 140 9.90 13.43 4.81
C GLN A 140 9.96 14.09 3.42
N ASN A 141 8.92 14.80 2.98
CA ASN A 141 8.94 15.57 1.74
C ASN A 141 9.61 16.95 1.92
N GLU A 142 9.67 17.46 3.16
CA GLU A 142 10.37 18.70 3.54
C GLU A 142 11.80 18.43 4.08
N GLU A 143 12.10 17.20 4.51
CA GLU A 143 13.45 16.72 4.90
C GLU A 143 14.19 15.97 3.78
N THR A 144 13.63 15.85 2.56
CA THR A 144 14.45 15.61 1.36
C THR A 144 15.03 16.90 0.79
N ASP A 145 15.66 17.69 1.67
CA ASP A 145 16.70 18.65 1.31
C ASP A 145 18.05 17.93 1.42
N PHE A 146 18.92 18.08 0.40
CA PHE A 146 20.21 17.36 0.21
C PHE A 146 20.12 15.84 -0.13
N SER A 147 20.79 15.27 -1.13
CA SER A 147 21.57 15.79 -2.28
C SER A 147 21.83 14.68 -3.32
N ASP A 148 21.07 14.61 -4.43
CA ASP A 148 21.53 13.92 -5.67
C ASP A 148 20.70 14.30 -6.93
N VAL A 149 20.32 15.58 -7.04
CA VAL A 149 19.96 16.21 -8.31
C VAL A 149 21.09 17.18 -8.64
N SER A 150 21.52 17.20 -9.90
CA SER A 150 22.64 18.02 -10.36
C SER A 150 22.45 19.50 -9.99
N ASP A 151 23.36 19.99 -9.14
CA ASP A 151 23.49 21.33 -8.52
C ASP A 151 23.10 22.55 -9.39
N ALA A 152 23.19 22.42 -10.71
CA ALA A 152 22.82 23.44 -11.69
C ALA A 152 21.30 23.67 -11.84
N ASP A 153 20.49 22.61 -11.76
CA ASP A 153 19.05 22.66 -12.11
C ASP A 153 18.18 23.22 -10.97
N ASP A 154 18.64 23.04 -9.72
CA ASP A 154 18.03 23.65 -8.53
C ASP A 154 18.31 25.16 -8.44
N THR A 155 19.53 25.59 -8.75
CA THR A 155 19.92 27.01 -8.64
C THR A 155 19.16 27.90 -9.62
N GLU A 156 18.91 27.43 -10.85
CA GLU A 156 18.10 28.15 -11.84
C GLU A 156 16.65 28.35 -11.35
N LYS A 157 16.01 27.27 -10.85
CA LYS A 157 14.63 27.32 -10.31
C LYS A 157 14.51 28.16 -9.05
N LEU A 158 15.50 28.08 -8.15
CA LEU A 158 15.58 28.95 -6.97
C LEU A 158 15.67 30.43 -7.40
N GLY A 159 16.46 30.72 -8.44
CA GLY A 159 16.57 32.05 -9.04
C GLY A 159 15.26 32.58 -9.62
N GLU A 160 14.53 31.79 -10.41
CA GLU A 160 13.22 32.19 -10.95
C GLU A 160 12.18 32.48 -9.86
N ARG A 161 12.17 31.65 -8.80
CA ARG A 161 11.27 31.81 -7.65
C ARG A 161 11.63 33.04 -6.82
N LEU A 162 12.91 33.25 -6.57
CA LEU A 162 13.42 34.41 -5.86
C LEU A 162 13.13 35.70 -6.63
N PHE A 163 13.43 35.73 -7.94
CA PHE A 163 13.13 36.86 -8.81
C PHE A 163 11.66 37.27 -8.75
N SER A 164 10.75 36.31 -8.83
CA SER A 164 9.31 36.58 -8.78
C SER A 164 8.87 37.27 -7.48
N LEU A 165 9.44 36.86 -6.33
CA LEU A 165 9.14 37.46 -5.03
C LEU A 165 9.82 38.82 -4.84
N VAL A 166 11.06 38.96 -5.31
CA VAL A 166 11.79 40.23 -5.26
C VAL A 166 11.17 41.26 -6.21
N GLU A 167 10.64 40.86 -7.38
CA GLU A 167 9.93 41.74 -8.32
C GLU A 167 8.63 42.32 -7.71
N GLU A 168 7.91 41.53 -6.89
CA GLU A 168 6.74 42.00 -6.14
C GLU A 168 7.11 43.08 -5.12
N MET A 169 8.31 42.99 -4.52
CA MET A 169 8.83 43.95 -3.55
C MET A 169 9.45 45.20 -4.18
N ASP A 170 10.33 45.01 -5.16
CA ASP A 170 11.13 46.04 -5.84
C ASP A 170 11.38 45.63 -7.30
N SER A 171 10.34 45.78 -8.11
CA SER A 171 10.41 45.64 -9.57
C SER A 171 11.47 46.50 -10.28
N LEU A 172 12.06 47.51 -9.62
CA LEU A 172 13.02 48.42 -10.26
C LEU A 172 14.46 47.89 -10.15
N HIS A 173 14.78 47.19 -9.06
CA HIS A 173 16.09 46.57 -8.81
C HIS A 173 16.03 45.03 -8.75
N ALA A 174 14.90 44.41 -9.11
CA ALA A 174 14.66 42.99 -8.94
C ALA A 174 15.76 42.10 -9.52
N ASN A 175 16.32 42.45 -10.67
CA ASN A 175 17.37 41.68 -11.32
C ASN A 175 18.68 41.72 -10.54
N ASP A 176 19.14 42.91 -10.15
CA ASP A 176 20.36 43.11 -9.38
C ASP A 176 20.25 42.52 -7.97
N ILE A 177 19.13 42.75 -7.27
CA ILE A 177 18.87 42.17 -5.94
C ILE A 177 18.84 40.65 -6.01
N THR A 178 18.14 40.06 -6.97
CA THR A 178 18.11 38.60 -7.13
C THR A 178 19.49 38.05 -7.45
N GLY A 179 20.27 38.73 -8.29
CA GLY A 179 21.66 38.39 -8.56
C GLY A 179 22.52 38.36 -7.29
N MET A 180 22.48 39.42 -6.49
CA MET A 180 23.21 39.52 -5.22
C MET A 180 22.77 38.48 -4.18
N LEU A 181 21.50 38.10 -4.17
CA LEU A 181 21.01 37.03 -3.29
C LEU A 181 21.39 35.64 -3.82
N LEU A 182 21.43 35.44 -5.14
CA LEU A 182 21.91 34.20 -5.79
C LEU A 182 23.41 33.93 -5.58
N GLU A 183 24.20 34.94 -5.19
CA GLU A 183 25.59 34.75 -4.73
C GLU A 183 25.68 34.11 -3.31
N MET A 184 24.55 33.90 -2.63
CA MET A 184 24.48 33.22 -1.32
C MET A 184 24.34 31.69 -1.48
N GLU A 185 24.59 30.95 -0.39
CA GLU A 185 24.45 29.49 -0.38
C GLU A 185 22.99 29.05 -0.65
N PRO A 186 22.74 27.99 -1.44
CA PRO A 186 21.39 27.57 -1.83
C PRO A 186 20.49 27.16 -0.66
N ALA A 187 21.08 26.69 0.44
CA ALA A 187 20.36 26.43 1.69
C ALA A 187 19.77 27.71 2.31
N VAL A 188 20.51 28.83 2.25
CA VAL A 188 20.05 30.13 2.73
C VAL A 188 18.97 30.68 1.80
N LEU A 189 19.11 30.49 0.49
CA LEU A 189 18.06 30.83 -0.48
C LEU A 189 16.77 30.06 -0.23
N ARG A 190 16.83 28.74 0.00
CA ARG A 190 15.67 27.93 0.39
C ARG A 190 15.01 28.47 1.67
N GLN A 191 15.80 28.80 2.68
CA GLN A 191 15.29 29.41 3.92
C GLN A 191 14.61 30.78 3.68
N LEU A 192 15.17 31.63 2.82
CA LEU A 192 14.56 32.92 2.44
C LEU A 192 13.24 32.73 1.68
N LEU A 193 13.15 31.74 0.79
CA LEU A 193 11.91 31.42 0.08
C LEU A 193 10.82 30.85 1.01
N SER A 194 11.21 30.23 2.12
CA SER A 194 10.29 29.72 3.15
C SER A 194 9.84 30.78 4.17
N ASP A 195 10.65 31.81 4.43
CA ASP A 195 10.37 32.87 5.40
C ASP A 195 10.38 34.26 4.72
N HIS A 196 9.18 34.76 4.42
CA HIS A 196 8.98 36.06 3.79
C HIS A 196 9.61 37.22 4.59
N THR A 197 9.59 37.18 5.92
CA THR A 197 10.18 38.25 6.75
C THR A 197 11.71 38.23 6.69
N MET A 198 12.33 37.04 6.56
CA MET A 198 13.76 36.96 6.27
C MET A 198 14.08 37.45 4.85
N LEU A 199 13.24 37.11 3.85
CA LEU A 199 13.39 37.61 2.48
C LEU A 199 13.31 39.14 2.42
N GLU A 200 12.29 39.75 3.04
CA GLU A 200 12.15 41.21 3.10
C GLU A 200 13.39 41.87 3.72
N ALA A 201 13.93 41.29 4.80
CA ALA A 201 15.13 41.78 5.46
C ALA A 201 16.42 41.59 4.63
N ALA A 202 16.46 40.60 3.74
CA ALA A 202 17.57 40.38 2.80
C ALA A 202 17.48 41.34 1.60
N VAL A 203 16.29 41.52 1.04
CA VAL A 203 15.98 42.47 -0.03
C VAL A 203 16.30 43.91 0.40
N GLY A 204 15.86 44.33 1.60
CA GLY A 204 16.17 45.67 2.12
C GLY A 204 17.68 45.92 2.35
N LYS A 205 18.46 44.87 2.67
CA LYS A 205 19.93 44.97 2.74
C LYS A 205 20.53 45.12 1.35
N ALA A 206 20.08 44.36 0.36
CA ALA A 206 20.55 44.46 -1.02
C ALA A 206 20.23 45.84 -1.62
N GLN A 207 19.00 46.35 -1.43
CA GLN A 207 18.61 47.72 -1.78
C GLN A 207 19.56 48.76 -1.17
N SER A 208 19.90 48.63 0.11
CA SER A 208 20.82 49.54 0.79
C SER A 208 22.22 49.54 0.18
N VAL A 209 22.70 48.39 -0.32
CA VAL A 209 23.99 48.27 -1.01
C VAL A 209 23.93 48.89 -2.41
N LEU A 210 22.83 48.70 -3.14
CA LEU A 210 22.62 49.28 -4.47
C LEU A 210 22.50 50.81 -4.42
N ASP A 211 21.78 51.36 -3.44
CA ASP A 211 21.66 52.82 -3.20
C ASP A 211 23.02 53.45 -2.82
N THR A 212 23.86 52.71 -2.08
CA THR A 212 25.24 53.14 -1.73
C THR A 212 26.24 52.92 -2.87
N GLY A 213 25.84 52.29 -3.98
CA GLY A 213 26.69 51.90 -5.10
C GLY A 213 26.67 52.84 -6.31
N GLN A 214 25.87 53.91 -6.29
CA GLN A 214 25.73 54.90 -7.38
C GLN A 214 26.69 56.10 -7.29
#